data_AF-A0A846DD54-F1
#
_entry.id   AF-A0A846DD54-F1
#
_cell.length_a   1.000
_cell.length_b   1.000
_cell.length_c   1.000
_cell.angle_alpha   90.00
_cell.angle_beta   90.00
_cell.angle_gamma   90.00
#
_symmetry.space_group_name_H-M   'P 1'
#
loop_
_entity.id
_entity.type
_entity.pdbx_description
1 polymer ?
#
loop_
_entity_poly.entity_id
_entity_poly.type
_entity_poly.pdbx_seq_one_letter_code
_entity_poly.pdbx_strand_id
1 'polypeptide(L)'
;LSGLGGPPHERLHQDWSSISIGKSAKLIVEVVSTNWQDDYLTKLAEYEKFGIPEYWIVDYKALGGTRYIGSPKIPTVWIYELADNEYKEGKTFTGCESIESPTFPELKLTVDQLVKAGT
;
A
#
# COMPACT_ATOMS: atom_id res chain seq x y z
N LEU A 1 -36.74 -47.13 2.61
CA LEU A 1 -35.33 -46.73 2.65
C LEU A 1 -35.29 -45.28 3.11
N SER A 2 -34.80 -45.13 4.34
CA SER A 2 -34.62 -43.92 5.13
C SER A 2 -33.58 -42.97 4.53
N GLY A 3 -33.76 -41.66 4.72
CA GLY A 3 -32.67 -40.69 4.58
C GLY A 3 -33.14 -39.25 4.37
N LEU A 4 -33.23 -38.51 5.48
CA LEU A 4 -33.54 -37.08 5.57
C LEU A 4 -32.37 -36.23 5.03
N GLY A 5 -32.68 -35.14 4.31
CA GLY A 5 -31.72 -34.08 3.97
C GLY A 5 -32.34 -32.71 4.22
N GLY A 6 -31.83 -31.99 5.22
CA GLY A 6 -32.38 -30.75 5.79
C GLY A 6 -32.22 -29.46 4.96
N PRO A 7 -32.52 -28.29 5.55
CA PRO A 7 -33.02 -27.09 4.84
C PRO A 7 -31.91 -26.18 4.27
N PRO A 8 -32.28 -25.17 3.44
CA PRO A 8 -31.35 -24.46 2.59
C PRO A 8 -30.63 -23.37 3.39
N HIS A 9 -29.32 -23.50 3.54
CA HIS A 9 -28.45 -22.35 3.77
C HIS A 9 -27.01 -22.72 3.44
N GLU A 10 -26.45 -22.06 2.46
CA GLU A 10 -25.11 -21.53 2.60
C GLU A 10 -25.06 -20.32 1.69
N ARG A 11 -25.36 -19.16 2.31
CA ARG A 11 -24.95 -17.88 1.75
C ARG A 11 -23.44 -17.98 1.61
N LEU A 12 -22.98 -18.16 0.38
CA LEU A 12 -21.60 -17.93 0.01
C LEU A 12 -21.34 -16.45 0.31
N HIS A 13 -20.86 -16.17 1.52
CA HIS A 13 -20.26 -14.89 1.87
C HIS A 13 -18.95 -14.81 1.10
N GLN A 14 -19.07 -14.46 -0.18
CA GLN A 14 -17.96 -13.91 -0.93
C GLN A 14 -17.84 -12.47 -0.43
N ASP A 15 -17.04 -12.23 0.61
CA ASP A 15 -16.63 -10.89 1.00
C ASP A 15 -15.71 -10.35 -0.09
N TRP A 16 -16.30 -10.01 -1.23
CA TRP A 16 -15.66 -9.12 -2.18
C TRP A 16 -15.78 -7.73 -1.57
N SER A 17 -14.69 -7.24 -0.99
CA SER A 17 -14.53 -5.82 -0.75
C SER A 17 -14.58 -5.13 -2.11
N SER A 18 -15.77 -4.72 -2.53
CA SER A 18 -15.94 -3.85 -3.68
C SER A 18 -15.44 -2.47 -3.35
N ILE A 19 -14.15 -2.25 -3.50
CA ILE A 19 -13.72 -0.88 -3.71
C ILE A 19 -13.98 -0.62 -5.18
N SER A 20 -14.94 0.26 -5.48
CA SER A 20 -15.02 0.90 -6.79
C SER A 20 -13.83 1.85 -6.92
N ILE A 21 -12.64 1.27 -7.14
CA ILE A 21 -11.33 1.95 -7.17
C ILE A 21 -11.28 3.00 -8.30
N GLY A 22 -12.08 2.83 -9.34
CA GLY A 22 -12.09 3.71 -10.50
C GLY A 22 -12.74 5.08 -10.22
N LYS A 23 -11.89 6.10 -9.98
CA LYS A 23 -12.08 7.57 -10.08
C LYS A 23 -12.06 8.42 -8.80
N SER A 24 -12.20 7.88 -7.58
CA SER A 24 -12.30 8.75 -6.37
C SER A 24 -11.09 8.75 -5.44
N ALA A 25 -10.35 7.64 -5.35
CA ALA A 25 -9.21 7.54 -4.43
C ALA A 25 -8.09 8.51 -4.86
N LYS A 26 -7.65 9.35 -3.93
CA LYS A 26 -6.56 10.32 -4.14
C LYS A 26 -5.21 9.78 -3.69
N LEU A 27 -5.23 8.87 -2.72
CA LEU A 27 -4.06 8.25 -2.13
C LEU A 27 -4.37 6.77 -1.85
N ILE A 28 -3.44 5.89 -2.20
CA ILE A 28 -3.39 4.50 -1.72
C ILE A 28 -2.13 4.33 -0.88
N VAL A 29 -2.26 3.67 0.27
CA VAL A 29 -1.13 3.35 1.15
C VAL A 29 -1.05 1.84 1.33
N GLU A 30 0.03 1.25 0.85
CA GLU A 30 0.36 -0.16 1.04
C GLU A 30 1.35 -0.30 2.20
N VAL A 31 1.02 -1.14 3.18
CA VAL A 31 1.91 -1.42 4.31
C VAL A 31 2.58 -2.77 4.10
N VAL A 32 3.91 -2.77 4.07
CA VAL A 32 4.70 -3.96 3.75
C VAL A 32 4.55 -5.00 4.85
N SER A 33 4.30 -6.24 4.43
CA SER A 33 4.23 -7.42 5.28
C SER A 33 5.30 -8.45 4.89
N THR A 34 5.28 -9.61 5.54
CA THR A 34 6.27 -10.67 5.31
C THR A 34 6.26 -11.27 3.89
N ASN A 35 5.23 -11.03 3.07
CA ASN A 35 5.07 -11.61 1.73
C ASN A 35 5.41 -10.65 0.57
N TRP A 36 6.30 -9.70 0.80
CA TRP A 36 6.51 -8.55 -0.08
C TRP A 36 7.14 -8.83 -1.46
N GLN A 37 7.69 -10.03 -1.70
CA GLN A 37 8.54 -10.31 -2.87
C GLN A 37 7.80 -10.15 -4.21
N ASP A 38 6.50 -10.43 -4.25
CA ASP A 38 5.68 -10.32 -5.47
C ASP A 38 4.90 -8.98 -5.56
N ASP A 39 4.85 -8.20 -4.48
CA ASP A 39 3.88 -7.10 -4.31
C ASP A 39 4.39 -5.73 -4.78
N TYR A 40 5.71 -5.46 -4.73
CA TYR A 40 6.23 -4.11 -4.98
C TYR A 40 5.99 -3.60 -6.41
N LEU A 41 6.14 -4.47 -7.41
CA LEU A 41 6.12 -4.05 -8.82
C LEU A 41 4.75 -4.24 -9.48
N THR A 42 4.02 -5.28 -9.10
CA THR A 42 2.75 -5.64 -9.75
C THR A 42 1.67 -4.59 -9.50
N LYS A 43 1.61 -4.03 -8.28
CA LYS A 43 0.57 -3.07 -7.88
C LYS A 43 0.75 -1.67 -8.47
N LEU A 44 1.98 -1.25 -8.73
CA LEU A 44 2.27 0.10 -9.23
C LEU A 44 1.66 0.31 -10.62
N ALA A 45 1.82 -0.65 -11.53
CA ALA A 45 1.25 -0.59 -12.87
C ALA A 45 -0.29 -0.65 -12.87
N GLU A 46 -0.91 -1.30 -11.88
CA GLU A 46 -2.37 -1.32 -11.73
C GLU A 46 -2.91 0.03 -11.28
N TYR A 47 -2.31 0.63 -10.25
CA TYR A 47 -2.75 1.94 -9.75
C TYR A 47 -2.49 3.08 -10.73
N GLU A 48 -1.43 2.96 -11.55
CA GLU A 48 -1.20 3.87 -12.68
C GLU A 48 -2.34 3.81 -13.69
N LYS A 49 -2.73 2.60 -14.12
CA LYS A 49 -3.89 2.40 -15.02
C LYS A 49 -5.20 2.91 -14.43
N PHE A 50 -5.36 2.84 -13.11
CA PHE A 50 -6.51 3.40 -12.41
C PHE A 50 -6.45 4.92 -12.23
N GLY A 51 -5.34 5.57 -12.58
CA GLY A 51 -5.17 7.01 -12.49
C GLY A 51 -5.11 7.51 -11.04
N ILE A 52 -4.57 6.70 -10.13
CA ILE A 52 -4.42 7.08 -8.73
C ILE A 52 -3.32 8.16 -8.62
N PRO A 53 -3.62 9.36 -8.10
CA PRO A 53 -2.65 10.46 -8.08
C PRO A 53 -1.42 10.19 -7.22
N GLU A 54 -1.59 9.45 -6.12
CA GLU A 54 -0.53 9.23 -5.15
C GLU A 54 -0.57 7.82 -4.58
N TYR A 55 0.59 7.17 -4.51
CA TYR A 55 0.74 5.81 -4.00
C TYR A 55 1.92 5.71 -3.05
N TRP A 56 1.68 5.18 -1.87
CA TRP A 56 2.68 5.01 -0.82
C TRP A 56 2.96 3.55 -0.58
N ILE A 57 4.23 3.24 -0.34
CA ILE A 57 4.66 1.96 0.21
C ILE A 57 5.36 2.22 1.53
N VAL A 58 4.87 1.63 2.61
CA VAL A 58 5.35 1.86 3.98
C VAL A 58 5.97 0.57 4.51
N ASP A 59 7.31 0.53 4.55
CA ASP A 59 8.08 -0.54 5.18
C ASP A 59 8.61 -0.10 6.55
N TYR A 60 7.69 0.04 7.50
CA TYR A 60 8.00 0.47 8.87
C TYR A 60 8.84 -0.54 9.67
N LYS A 61 8.87 -1.81 9.25
CA LYS A 61 9.63 -2.89 9.91
C LYS A 61 10.93 -3.24 9.21
N ALA A 62 11.26 -2.55 8.12
CA ALA A 62 12.44 -2.82 7.30
C ALA A 62 12.50 -4.29 6.81
N LEU A 63 11.36 -4.84 6.38
CA LEU A 63 11.22 -6.22 5.92
C LEU A 63 11.71 -6.41 4.48
N GLY A 64 11.62 -5.36 3.68
CA GLY A 64 11.95 -5.31 2.26
C GLY A 64 13.37 -5.77 1.96
N GLY A 65 13.60 -6.18 0.71
CA GLY A 65 14.89 -6.68 0.27
C GLY A 65 15.97 -5.61 0.39
N THR A 66 17.19 -6.00 0.75
CA THR A 66 18.35 -5.10 0.84
C THR A 66 18.59 -4.30 -0.46
N ARG A 67 18.19 -4.85 -1.61
CA ARG A 67 18.25 -4.14 -2.91
C ARG A 67 17.36 -2.90 -2.95
N TYR A 68 16.27 -2.87 -2.19
CA TYR A 68 15.28 -1.79 -2.18
C TYR A 68 15.47 -0.86 -0.98
N ILE A 69 15.81 -1.40 0.18
CA ILE A 69 15.85 -0.65 1.45
C ILE A 69 17.27 -0.40 1.98
N GLY A 70 18.28 -0.86 1.26
CA GLY A 70 19.69 -0.71 1.62
C GLY A 70 20.18 -1.66 2.70
N SER A 71 21.45 -1.47 3.07
CA SER A 71 22.13 -2.11 4.20
C SER A 71 22.88 -1.04 5.00
N PRO A 72 22.63 -0.87 6.30
CA PRO A 72 21.67 -1.61 7.11
C PRO A 72 20.22 -1.39 6.65
N LYS A 73 19.36 -2.39 6.90
CA LYS A 73 17.93 -2.27 6.63
C LYS A 73 17.31 -1.30 7.63
N ILE A 74 16.69 -0.24 7.12
CA ILE A 74 16.02 0.78 7.94
C ILE A 74 14.55 0.95 7.50
N PRO A 75 13.67 1.38 8.41
CA PRO A 75 12.30 1.73 8.05
C PRO A 75 12.28 2.77 6.94
N THR A 76 11.51 2.49 5.88
CA THR A 76 11.52 3.29 4.65
C THR A 76 10.10 3.49 4.13
N VAL A 77 9.83 4.69 3.61
CA VAL A 77 8.59 5.01 2.91
C VAL A 77 8.93 5.47 1.49
N TRP A 78 8.25 4.92 0.49
CA TRP A 78 8.30 5.43 -0.88
C TRP A 78 6.98 6.08 -1.25
N ILE A 79 7.06 7.23 -1.93
CA ILE A 79 5.91 7.95 -2.46
C ILE A 79 6.06 8.10 -3.96
N TYR A 80 5.05 7.65 -4.68
CA TYR A 80 4.92 7.81 -6.12
C TYR A 80 3.82 8.82 -6.42
N GLU A 81 4.12 9.77 -7.29
CA GLU A 81 3.19 10.78 -7.78
C GLU A 81 2.91 10.52 -9.26
N LEU A 82 1.64 10.42 -9.62
CA LEU A 82 1.22 10.24 -11.00
C LEU A 82 1.27 11.57 -11.75
N ALA A 83 2.02 11.64 -12.84
CA ALA A 83 2.01 12.76 -13.77
C ALA A 83 2.05 12.25 -15.21
N ASP A 84 1.33 12.93 -16.11
CA ASP A 84 1.28 12.56 -17.52
C ASP A 84 0.86 11.09 -17.78
N ASN A 85 0.05 10.53 -16.87
CA ASN A 85 -0.43 9.13 -16.82
C ASN A 85 0.63 8.08 -16.45
N GLU A 86 1.79 8.50 -15.95
CA GLU A 86 2.84 7.61 -15.46
C GLU A 86 3.30 8.02 -14.06
N TYR A 87 3.66 7.06 -13.21
CA TYR A 87 4.27 7.41 -11.94
C TYR A 87 5.69 7.94 -12.15
N LYS A 88 6.00 9.08 -11.54
CA LYS A 88 7.37 9.59 -11.45
C LYS A 88 8.24 8.63 -10.64
N GLU A 89 9.55 8.83 -10.73
CA GLU A 89 10.50 8.17 -9.83
C GLU A 89 10.09 8.41 -8.36
N GLY A 90 10.03 7.32 -7.60
CA GLY A 90 9.53 7.34 -6.22
C GLY A 90 10.45 8.13 -5.30
N LYS A 91 9.88 9.07 -4.54
CA LYS A 91 10.60 9.75 -3.45
C LYS A 91 10.73 8.81 -2.26
N THR A 92 11.93 8.75 -1.68
CA THR A 92 12.22 7.88 -0.53
C THR A 92 12.39 8.73 0.73
N PHE A 93 11.80 8.29 1.84
CA PHE A 93 11.88 8.94 3.14
C PHE A 93 12.24 7.93 4.22
N THR A 94 13.02 8.37 5.21
CA THR A 94 13.55 7.57 6.32
C THR A 94 13.68 8.40 7.61
N GLY A 95 13.69 7.73 8.76
CA GLY A 95 13.94 8.36 10.07
C GLY A 95 13.10 9.62 10.35
N CYS A 96 13.79 10.74 10.59
CA CYS A 96 13.19 12.03 10.92
C CYS A 96 12.79 12.88 9.69
N GLU A 97 12.97 12.37 8.46
CA GLU A 97 12.57 13.11 7.26
C GLU A 97 11.05 13.36 7.24
N SER A 98 10.67 14.59 6.93
CA SER A 98 9.25 14.93 6.78
C SER A 98 8.75 14.34 5.47
N ILE A 99 7.70 13.54 5.57
CA ILE A 99 7.05 12.93 4.43
C ILE A 99 6.33 14.03 3.64
N GLU A 100 6.62 14.13 2.34
CA GLU A 100 6.01 15.10 1.45
C GLU A 100 4.89 14.45 0.63
N SER A 101 3.64 14.72 0.99
CA SER A 101 2.46 14.31 0.22
C SER A 101 2.02 15.41 -0.75
N PRO A 102 2.04 15.17 -2.08
CA PRO A 102 1.42 16.07 -3.05
C PRO A 102 -0.08 16.28 -2.83
N THR A 103 -0.79 15.24 -2.39
CA THR A 103 -2.25 15.27 -2.12
C THR A 103 -2.56 15.99 -0.80
N PHE A 104 -1.70 15.85 0.20
CA PHE A 104 -1.88 16.46 1.52
C PHE A 104 -0.64 17.28 1.96
N PRO A 105 -0.38 18.46 1.36
CA PRO A 105 0.84 19.23 1.64
C PRO A 105 1.01 19.68 3.10
N GLU A 106 -0.09 19.78 3.85
CA GLU A 106 -0.09 20.16 5.27
C GLU A 106 0.16 18.97 6.21
N LEU A 107 0.29 17.75 5.68
CA LEU A 107 0.58 16.56 6.48
C LEU A 107 1.99 16.65 7.05
N LYS A 108 2.09 16.77 8.37
CA LYS A 108 3.36 16.79 9.10
C LYS A 108 3.57 15.44 9.77
N LEU A 109 4.26 14.54 9.06
CA LEU A 109 4.52 13.17 9.49
C LEU A 109 5.96 12.78 9.14
N THR A 110 6.65 12.06 10.04
CA THR A 110 7.96 11.45 9.76
C THR A 110 7.87 9.93 9.79
N VAL A 111 8.89 9.26 9.23
CA VAL A 111 8.96 7.79 9.26
C VAL A 111 9.09 7.28 10.69
N ASP A 112 9.87 7.94 11.55
CA ASP A 112 9.97 7.57 12.97
C ASP A 112 8.61 7.64 13.70
N GLN A 113 7.77 8.61 13.36
CA GLN A 113 6.41 8.71 13.91
C GLN A 113 5.53 7.54 13.43
N LEU A 114 5.65 7.14 12.16
CA LEU A 114 4.96 5.95 11.64
C LEU A 114 5.41 4.67 12.34
N VAL A 115 6.72 4.49 12.50
CA VAL A 115 7.30 3.33 13.21
C VAL A 115 6.80 3.26 14.64
N LYS A 116 6.79 4.40 15.35
CA LYS A 116 6.27 4.49 16.71
C LYS A 116 4.80 4.16 16.82
N ALA A 117 3.99 4.50 15.82
CA ALA A 117 2.56 4.17 15.81
C ALA A 117 2.28 2.68 15.50
N GLY A 118 3.18 2.02 14.77
CA GLY A 118 3.07 0.61 14.38
C GLY A 118 3.76 -0.38 15.31
N THR A 119 4.26 0.07 16.47
CA THR A 119 4.98 -0.73 17.48
C THR A 119 4.24 -0.71 18.81
#